data_AF-A0A6I4SJC1-F1
#
_entry.id   AF-A0A6I4SJC1-F1
#
_cell.length_a   1.000
_cell.length_b   1.000
_cell.length_c   1.000
_cell.angle_alpha   90.00
_cell.angle_beta   90.00
_cell.angle_gamma   90.00
#
_symmetry.space_group_name_H-M   'P 1'
#
loop_
_entity.id
_entity.type
_entity.pdbx_description
1 polymer ?
#
loop_
_entity_poly.entity_id
_entity_poly.type
_entity_poly.pdbx_seq_one_letter_code
_entity_poly.pdbx_strand_id
1 'polypeptide(L)'
;MPDPVQFTSSTPRFSLPFLFAGQAQKEFLVNEAHALTDFLLHPAVEATELSPPSDPQSGQAWIIAESATGDWAGRATQIAAYQVDGWLYILPQIGMQIFDKASKQFAVFDGQWQKPSPPKEALGGQTVDAELREAFVGLVESLKIAGIYSAIE
;
A
#
# COMPACT_ATOMS: atom_id res chain seq x y z
N MET A 1 -32.70 -24.51 8.72
CA MET A 1 -31.24 -24.31 8.64
C MET A 1 -30.91 -23.36 9.78
N PRO A 2 -30.13 -23.74 10.80
CA PRO A 2 -29.80 -22.80 11.87
C PRO A 2 -29.07 -21.61 11.24
N ASP A 3 -29.45 -20.40 11.65
CA ASP A 3 -28.79 -19.18 11.19
C ASP A 3 -27.28 -19.30 11.43
N PRO A 4 -26.43 -18.96 10.44
CA PRO A 4 -25.00 -18.91 10.67
C PRO A 4 -24.73 -17.92 11.80
N VAL A 5 -23.75 -18.25 12.66
CA VAL A 5 -23.28 -17.35 13.72
C VAL A 5 -22.99 -15.98 13.08
N GLN A 6 -23.76 -14.95 13.46
CA GLN A 6 -23.60 -13.60 12.94
C GLN A 6 -22.49 -12.89 13.69
N PHE A 7 -21.35 -12.63 13.03
CA PHE A 7 -20.31 -11.77 13.59
C PHE A 7 -20.77 -10.31 13.58
N THR A 8 -20.57 -9.60 14.68
CA THR A 8 -21.02 -8.20 14.84
C THR A 8 -19.98 -7.18 14.36
N SER A 9 -18.76 -7.61 14.04
CA SER A 9 -17.69 -6.76 13.51
C SER A 9 -16.74 -7.55 12.62
N SER A 10 -16.09 -6.85 11.70
CA SER A 10 -15.16 -7.43 10.72
C SER A 10 -14.08 -6.43 10.32
N THR A 11 -13.06 -6.90 9.62
CA THR A 11 -12.05 -6.06 8.99
C THR A 11 -12.66 -5.15 7.91
N PRO A 12 -12.06 -3.99 7.64
CA PRO A 12 -12.67 -2.97 6.79
C PRO A 12 -12.61 -3.27 5.28
N ARG A 13 -11.59 -3.99 4.77
CA ARG A 13 -11.38 -4.14 3.32
C ARG A 13 -12.09 -5.35 2.74
N PHE A 14 -11.97 -6.51 3.39
CA PHE A 14 -12.49 -7.80 2.92
C PHE A 14 -13.49 -8.44 3.89
N SER A 15 -13.90 -7.74 4.94
CA SER A 15 -14.90 -8.21 5.90
C SER A 15 -14.55 -9.56 6.56
N LEU A 16 -13.26 -9.75 6.90
CA LEU A 16 -12.82 -10.90 7.70
C LEU A 16 -13.43 -10.78 9.11
N PRO A 17 -14.13 -11.82 9.61
CA PRO A 17 -14.89 -11.72 10.84
C PRO A 17 -14.00 -11.61 12.07
N PHE A 18 -14.35 -10.74 13.01
CA PHE A 18 -13.69 -10.70 14.32
C PHE A 18 -14.38 -11.63 15.32
N LEU A 19 -13.58 -12.30 16.14
CA LEU A 19 -14.06 -13.10 17.26
C LEU A 19 -14.67 -12.18 18.33
N PHE A 20 -15.75 -12.67 18.95
CA PHE A 20 -16.34 -12.03 20.11
C PHE A 20 -15.39 -12.01 21.31
N ALA A 21 -15.63 -11.08 22.24
CA ALA A 21 -14.97 -11.09 23.53
C ALA A 21 -15.32 -12.36 24.34
N GLY A 22 -14.41 -12.78 25.23
CA GLY A 22 -14.63 -13.92 26.12
C GLY A 22 -14.27 -15.27 25.51
N GLN A 23 -13.47 -15.30 24.44
CA GLN A 23 -12.97 -16.53 23.80
C GLN A 23 -11.64 -17.00 24.41
N ALA A 24 -11.56 -16.96 25.74
CA ALA A 24 -10.35 -17.25 26.51
C ALA A 24 -9.13 -16.42 26.05
N GLN A 25 -9.35 -15.13 25.75
CA GLN A 25 -8.34 -14.16 25.30
C GLN A 25 -7.68 -14.49 23.94
N LYS A 26 -8.15 -15.52 23.22
CA LYS A 26 -7.67 -15.80 21.86
C LYS A 26 -8.10 -14.73 20.88
N GLU A 27 -9.22 -14.06 21.15
CA GLU A 27 -9.79 -13.01 20.32
C GLU A 27 -8.78 -11.92 20.00
N PHE A 28 -7.89 -11.54 20.92
CA PHE A 28 -6.90 -10.49 20.68
C PHE A 28 -5.95 -10.87 19.55
N LEU A 29 -5.32 -12.03 19.66
CA LEU A 29 -4.29 -12.47 18.72
C LEU A 29 -4.88 -12.87 17.36
N VAL A 30 -6.06 -13.49 17.36
CA VAL A 30 -6.75 -13.88 16.11
C VAL A 30 -7.30 -12.65 15.38
N ASN A 31 -7.88 -11.68 16.10
CA ASN A 31 -8.40 -10.47 15.47
C ASN A 31 -7.26 -9.59 14.93
N GLU A 32 -6.13 -9.51 15.63
CA GLU A 32 -4.94 -8.84 15.11
C GLU A 32 -4.43 -9.54 13.83
N ALA A 33 -4.37 -10.87 13.81
CA ALA A 33 -4.00 -11.63 12.61
C ALA A 33 -4.97 -11.40 11.43
N HIS A 34 -6.28 -11.30 11.70
CA HIS A 34 -7.26 -10.96 10.68
C HIS A 34 -7.05 -9.53 10.16
N ALA A 35 -6.82 -8.54 11.03
CA ALA A 35 -6.55 -7.17 10.63
C ALA A 35 -5.27 -7.08 9.76
N LEU A 36 -4.20 -7.77 10.15
CA LEU A 36 -2.98 -7.89 9.35
C LEU A 36 -3.25 -8.54 7.99
N THR A 37 -4.00 -9.64 7.97
CA THR A 37 -4.31 -10.39 6.74
C THR A 37 -5.15 -9.56 5.78
N ASP A 38 -6.13 -8.82 6.30
CA ASP A 38 -6.97 -7.91 5.51
C ASP A 38 -6.14 -6.85 4.78
N PHE A 39 -5.10 -6.34 5.44
CA PHE A 39 -4.18 -5.40 4.82
C PHE A 39 -3.23 -6.08 3.83
N LEU A 40 -2.60 -7.19 4.23
CA LEU A 40 -1.59 -7.90 3.47
C LEU A 40 -2.17 -8.61 2.23
N LEU A 41 -3.48 -8.86 2.20
CA LEU A 41 -4.18 -9.34 1.03
C LEU A 41 -4.35 -8.17 0.05
N HIS A 42 -3.62 -8.22 -1.06
CA HIS A 42 -3.55 -7.13 -2.05
C HIS A 42 -3.12 -5.78 -1.44
N PRO A 43 -1.89 -5.65 -0.92
CA PRO A 43 -1.47 -4.45 -0.21
C PRO A 43 -1.64 -3.19 -1.06
N ALA A 44 -2.31 -2.19 -0.50
CA ALA A 44 -2.45 -0.87 -1.10
C ALA A 44 -2.36 0.22 -0.02
N VAL A 45 -1.68 1.31 -0.34
CA VAL A 45 -1.59 2.51 0.51
C VAL A 45 -2.20 3.71 -0.18
N GLU A 46 -2.63 4.69 0.62
CA GLU A 46 -3.08 5.98 0.13
C GLU A 46 -1.90 6.78 -0.44
N ALA A 47 -0.78 6.85 0.30
CA ALA A 47 0.43 7.57 -0.11
C ALA A 47 1.66 7.16 0.73
N THR A 48 2.81 7.77 0.41
CA THR A 48 4.02 7.78 1.26
C THR A 48 4.12 9.12 1.98
N GLU A 49 4.10 9.14 3.31
CA GLU A 49 3.94 10.37 4.10
C GLU A 49 4.82 10.43 5.35
N LEU A 50 5.14 11.65 5.78
CA LEU A 50 6.03 11.93 6.93
C LEU A 50 5.29 11.96 8.27
N SER A 51 3.98 12.20 8.26
CA SER A 51 3.16 12.36 9.44
C SER A 51 1.80 11.71 9.26
N PRO A 52 1.17 11.22 10.34
CA PRO A 52 -0.19 10.71 10.27
C PRO A 52 -1.16 11.73 9.65
N PRO A 53 -2.11 11.31 8.79
CA PRO A 53 -3.19 12.18 8.37
C PRO A 53 -4.05 12.57 9.58
N SER A 54 -4.76 13.70 9.49
CA SER A 54 -5.59 14.21 10.58
C SER A 54 -6.88 13.42 10.80
N ASP A 55 -7.38 12.75 9.77
CA ASP A 55 -8.64 11.98 9.80
C ASP A 55 -8.50 10.66 9.00
N PRO A 56 -7.69 9.70 9.49
CA PRO A 56 -7.56 8.40 8.85
C PRO A 56 -8.85 7.59 9.01
N GLN A 57 -9.24 6.89 7.96
CA GLN A 57 -10.37 5.95 7.98
C GLN A 57 -9.87 4.52 8.14
N SER A 58 -10.64 3.69 8.85
CA SER A 58 -10.28 2.28 9.05
C SER A 58 -10.13 1.57 7.71
N GLY A 59 -9.01 0.86 7.54
CA GLY A 59 -8.64 0.14 6.31
C GLY A 59 -7.73 0.93 5.38
N GLN A 60 -7.49 2.21 5.67
CA GLN A 60 -6.46 2.99 4.98
C GLN A 60 -5.07 2.67 5.54
N ALA A 61 -4.05 2.88 4.71
CA ALA A 61 -2.67 2.64 5.10
C ALA A 61 -1.71 3.60 4.36
N TRP A 62 -0.52 3.77 4.93
CA TRP A 62 0.52 4.64 4.41
C TRP A 62 1.88 3.98 4.54
N ILE A 63 2.76 4.25 3.58
CA ILE A 63 4.19 4.02 3.76
C ILE A 63 4.73 5.18 4.58
N ILE A 64 5.41 4.89 5.69
CA ILE A 64 6.03 5.90 6.53
C ILE A 64 7.33 6.34 5.87
N ALA A 65 7.41 7.61 5.50
CA ALA A 65 8.60 8.20 4.88
C ALA A 65 9.77 8.33 5.87
N GLU A 66 10.97 8.54 5.33
CA GLU A 66 12.16 8.86 6.12
C GLU A 66 11.94 10.13 6.96
N SER A 67 12.51 10.20 8.17
CA SER A 67 12.32 11.34 9.09
C SER A 67 10.86 11.56 9.53
N ALA A 68 10.12 10.46 9.71
CA ALA A 68 8.75 10.47 10.22
C ALA A 68 8.57 11.22 11.55
N THR A 69 7.39 11.80 11.72
CA THR A 69 7.02 12.66 12.85
C THR A 69 5.69 12.21 13.48
N GLY A 70 5.33 12.82 14.61
CA GLY A 70 4.10 12.47 15.34
C GLY A 70 4.12 11.01 15.81
N ASP A 71 2.98 10.33 15.70
CA ASP A 71 2.85 8.92 16.10
C ASP A 71 3.73 7.97 15.29
N TRP A 72 4.17 8.40 14.10
CA TRP A 72 5.02 7.61 13.20
C TRP A 72 6.53 7.81 13.45
N ALA A 73 6.92 8.67 14.40
CA ALA A 73 8.32 8.93 14.71
C ALA A 73 9.09 7.64 15.04
N GLY A 74 10.26 7.47 14.43
CA GLY A 74 11.11 6.29 14.60
C GLY A 74 10.65 5.03 13.86
N ARG A 75 9.63 5.14 12.99
CA ARG A 75 9.06 4.01 12.23
C ARG A 75 9.24 4.16 10.71
N ALA A 76 10.24 4.91 10.28
CA ALA A 76 10.57 5.06 8.87
C ALA A 76 10.58 3.72 8.13
N THR A 77 10.12 3.71 6.88
CA THR A 77 9.99 2.55 5.99
C THR A 77 8.89 1.55 6.34
N GLN A 78 8.35 1.57 7.57
CA GLN A 78 7.23 0.72 7.95
C GLN A 78 5.95 1.14 7.23
N ILE A 79 4.98 0.23 7.22
CA ILE A 79 3.62 0.55 6.78
C ILE A 79 2.79 0.83 8.02
N ALA A 80 2.11 1.98 8.05
CA ALA A 80 1.09 2.30 9.04
C ALA A 80 -0.29 1.99 8.45
N ALA A 81 -0.97 0.95 8.93
CA ALA A 81 -2.36 0.68 8.61
C ALA A 81 -3.26 1.18 9.75
N TYR A 82 -4.34 1.89 9.42
CA TYR A 82 -5.27 2.41 10.41
C TYR A 82 -6.44 1.44 10.63
N GLN A 83 -6.67 1.09 11.88
CA GLN A 83 -7.81 0.31 12.35
C GLN A 83 -8.68 1.19 13.26
N VAL A 84 -9.90 0.72 13.58
CA VAL A 84 -10.98 1.41 14.31
C VAL A 84 -10.53 2.44 15.35
N ASP A 85 -9.47 2.17 16.12
CA ASP A 85 -8.96 3.06 17.16
C ASP A 85 -7.43 3.11 17.24
N GLY A 86 -6.69 2.68 16.20
CA GLY A 86 -5.24 2.68 16.30
C GLY A 86 -4.45 2.30 15.05
N TRP A 87 -3.14 2.56 15.14
CA TRP A 87 -2.16 2.22 14.12
C TRP A 87 -1.63 0.81 14.31
N LEU A 88 -1.73 0.02 13.25
CA LEU A 88 -1.06 -1.24 13.07
C LEU A 88 0.19 -1.01 12.22
N TYR A 89 1.36 -1.23 12.82
CA TYR A 89 2.63 -1.01 12.15
C TYR A 89 3.21 -2.32 11.64
N ILE A 90 3.53 -2.36 10.36
CA ILE A 90 3.95 -3.56 9.66
C ILE A 90 5.36 -3.35 9.13
N LEU A 91 6.27 -4.26 9.51
CA LEU A 91 7.62 -4.32 8.97
C LEU A 91 7.58 -4.97 7.58
N PRO A 92 7.95 -4.25 6.50
CA PRO A 92 7.98 -4.84 5.17
C PRO A 92 9.06 -5.93 5.08
N GLN A 93 8.82 -6.89 4.19
CA GLN A 93 9.76 -7.97 3.86
C GLN A 93 10.33 -7.74 2.46
N ILE A 94 11.58 -8.14 2.23
CA ILE A 94 12.19 -8.05 0.90
C ILE A 94 11.32 -8.79 -0.12
N GLY A 95 11.04 -8.14 -1.25
CA GLY A 95 10.16 -8.65 -2.31
C GLY A 95 8.68 -8.30 -2.10
N MET A 96 8.31 -7.67 -0.97
CA MET A 96 6.96 -7.16 -0.79
C MET A 96 6.65 -6.10 -1.85
N GLN A 97 5.47 -6.22 -2.45
CA GLN A 97 4.94 -5.25 -3.40
C GLN A 97 3.68 -4.60 -2.82
N ILE A 98 3.55 -3.29 -3.01
CA ILE A 98 2.40 -2.54 -2.54
C ILE A 98 1.97 -1.53 -3.60
N PHE A 99 0.66 -1.39 -3.80
CA PHE A 99 0.14 -0.38 -4.70
C PHE A 99 -0.04 0.96 -3.99
N ASP A 100 0.65 2.00 -4.45
CA ASP A 100 0.43 3.37 -3.98
C ASP A 100 -0.65 4.04 -4.85
N LYS A 101 -1.78 4.38 -4.22
CA LYS A 101 -2.93 4.98 -4.90
C LYS A 101 -2.66 6.41 -5.36
N ALA A 102 -1.88 7.19 -4.60
CA ALA A 102 -1.54 8.57 -4.94
C ALA A 102 -0.65 8.65 -6.17
N SER A 103 0.31 7.73 -6.37
CA SER A 103 1.11 7.67 -7.60
C SER A 103 0.55 6.72 -8.67
N LYS A 104 -0.51 5.96 -8.35
CA LYS A 104 -1.05 4.86 -9.18
C LYS A 104 0.02 3.88 -9.63
N GLN A 105 0.90 3.50 -8.70
CA GLN A 105 2.13 2.78 -9.02
C GLN A 105 2.44 1.75 -7.94
N PHE A 106 3.00 0.60 -8.34
CA PHE A 106 3.57 -0.35 -7.39
C PHE A 106 4.93 0.13 -6.86
N ALA A 107 5.09 0.03 -5.55
CA ALA A 107 6.39 0.09 -4.88
C ALA A 107 6.85 -1.32 -4.50
N VAL A 108 8.14 -1.60 -4.63
CA VAL A 108 8.77 -2.87 -4.24
C VAL A 108 9.74 -2.61 -3.11
N PHE A 109 9.70 -3.44 -2.06
CA PHE A 109 10.64 -3.33 -0.94
C PHE A 109 11.88 -4.19 -1.16
N ASP A 110 13.07 -3.57 -1.15
CA ASP A 110 14.38 -4.23 -1.27
C ASP A 110 15.34 -3.91 -0.11
N GLY A 111 14.77 -3.42 1.00
CA GLY A 111 15.49 -2.75 2.08
C GLY A 111 15.05 -1.29 2.20
N GLN A 112 14.60 -0.70 1.09
CA GLN A 112 13.86 0.55 1.01
C GLN A 112 12.71 0.40 0.01
N TRP A 113 11.74 1.33 0.02
CA TRP A 113 10.67 1.32 -0.96
C TRP A 113 11.13 1.92 -2.28
N GLN A 114 11.11 1.11 -3.34
CA GLN A 114 11.49 1.51 -4.68
C GLN A 114 10.26 1.79 -5.53
N LYS A 115 10.22 2.96 -6.17
CA LYS A 115 9.25 3.32 -7.20
C LYS A 115 10.01 3.73 -8.46
N PRO A 116 9.98 2.93 -9.54
CA PRO A 116 10.75 3.26 -10.74
C PRO A 116 10.17 4.48 -11.46
N SER A 117 11.02 5.31 -12.05
CA SER A 117 10.59 6.45 -12.86
C SER A 117 10.70 6.16 -14.35
N PRO A 118 9.85 6.78 -15.20
CA PRO A 118 9.99 6.63 -16.63
C PRO A 118 11.32 7.23 -17.10
N PRO A 119 11.97 6.63 -18.11
CA PRO A 119 13.16 7.20 -18.71
C PRO A 119 12.85 8.57 -19.33
N LYS A 120 13.85 9.47 -19.31
CA LYS A 120 13.72 10.79 -19.95
C LYS A 120 13.49 10.63 -21.46
N GLU A 121 12.60 11.45 -22.01
CA GLU A 121 12.31 11.45 -23.44
C GLU A 121 13.56 11.70 -24.30
N ALA A 122 13.67 10.95 -25.40
CA ALA A 122 14.75 11.05 -26.36
C ALA A 122 14.53 12.24 -27.32
N LEU A 123 14.95 13.43 -26.89
CA LEU A 123 14.85 14.70 -27.65
C LEU A 123 16.03 14.98 -28.59
N GLY A 124 17.06 14.12 -28.61
CA GLY A 124 18.28 14.32 -29.39
C GLY A 124 18.61 13.18 -30.35
N GLY A 125 19.76 13.29 -31.02
CA GLY A 125 20.28 12.30 -31.98
C GLY A 125 20.54 12.91 -33.36
N GLN A 126 21.62 12.51 -34.03
CA GLN A 126 21.90 12.95 -35.41
C GLN A 126 20.92 12.34 -36.42
N THR A 127 20.39 11.16 -36.10
CA THR A 127 19.33 10.49 -36.86
C THR A 127 18.13 10.31 -35.95
N VAL A 128 16.97 10.79 -36.38
CA VAL A 128 15.71 10.67 -35.65
C VAL A 128 14.83 9.66 -36.38
N ASP A 129 14.61 8.52 -35.75
CA ASP A 129 13.61 7.54 -36.19
C ASP A 129 12.28 7.87 -35.51
N ALA A 130 11.29 8.29 -36.31
CA ALA A 130 9.98 8.70 -35.80
C ALA A 130 9.15 7.50 -35.33
N GLU A 131 9.21 6.37 -36.03
CA GLU A 131 8.46 5.16 -35.69
C GLU A 131 8.95 4.55 -34.38
N LEU A 132 10.28 4.48 -34.19
CA LEU A 132 10.87 4.02 -32.94
C LEU A 132 10.49 4.93 -31.77
N ARG A 133 10.46 6.25 -31.98
CA ARG A 133 10.08 7.20 -30.93
C ARG A 133 8.62 7.00 -30.52
N GLU A 134 7.73 6.86 -31.49
CA GLU A 134 6.31 6.62 -31.21
C GLU A 134 6.11 5.28 -30.47
N ALA A 135 6.77 4.21 -30.91
CA ALA A 135 6.73 2.93 -30.23
C ALA A 135 7.26 3.00 -28.78
N PHE A 136 8.32 3.77 -28.54
CA PHE A 136 8.88 3.96 -27.21
C PHE A 136 7.94 4.72 -26.28
N VAL A 137 7.29 5.78 -26.77
CA VAL A 137 6.25 6.51 -26.01
C VAL A 137 5.09 5.58 -25.68
N GLY A 138 4.63 4.76 -26.63
CA GLY A 138 3.58 3.76 -26.39
C GLY A 138 3.97 2.70 -25.35
N LEU A 139 5.24 2.28 -25.31
CA LEU A 139 5.75 1.38 -24.29
C LEU A 139 5.72 2.03 -22.90
N VAL A 140 6.19 3.27 -22.77
CA VAL A 140 6.16 4.01 -21.50
C VAL A 140 4.71 4.17 -21.01
N GLU A 141 3.78 4.48 -21.90
CA GLU A 141 2.36 4.58 -21.55
C GLU A 141 1.78 3.24 -21.10
N SER A 142 2.11 2.14 -21.78
CA SER A 142 1.72 0.80 -21.36
C SER A 142 2.25 0.45 -19.97
N LEU A 143 3.47 0.88 -19.64
CA LEU A 143 4.07 0.70 -18.30
C LEU A 143 3.39 1.56 -17.23
N LYS A 144 2.91 2.77 -17.56
CA LYS A 144 2.07 3.57 -16.65
C LYS A 144 0.73 2.89 -16.37
N ILE A 145 0.07 2.37 -17.41
CA ILE A 145 -1.19 1.62 -17.28
C ILE A 145 -1.01 0.36 -16.42
N ALA A 146 0.12 -0.33 -16.57
CA ALA A 146 0.47 -1.48 -15.75
C ALA A 146 0.80 -1.14 -14.28
N GLY A 147 0.83 0.15 -13.91
CA GLY A 147 1.21 0.63 -12.58
C GLY A 147 2.70 0.46 -12.31
N ILE A 148 3.54 0.29 -13.33
CA ILE A 148 5.00 0.22 -13.17
C ILE A 148 5.56 1.62 -13.02
N TYR A 149 5.15 2.57 -13.85
CA TYR A 149 5.50 3.98 -13.69
C TYR A 149 4.32 4.77 -13.13
N SER A 150 4.60 5.87 -12.45
CA SER A 150 3.55 6.80 -12.02
C SER A 150 2.74 7.26 -13.22
N ALA A 151 1.41 7.13 -13.13
CA ALA A 151 0.47 7.68 -14.11
C ALA A 151 0.17 9.17 -13.86
N ILE A 152 0.75 9.74 -12.80
CA ILE A 152 0.60 11.13 -12.39
C ILE A 152 1.96 11.81 -12.52
N GLU A 153 1.97 13.00 -13.15
CA GLU A 153 3.16 13.84 -13.38
C GLU A 153 3.62 14.61 -12.14
#